data_AF-A0A6L3X997-F1
#
_entry.id   AF-A0A6L3X997-F1
#
_cell.length_a   1.000
_cell.length_b   1.000
_cell.length_c   1.000
_cell.angle_alpha   90.00
_cell.angle_beta   90.00
_cell.angle_gamma   90.00
#
_symmetry.space_group_name_H-M   'P 1'
#
loop_
_entity.id
_entity.type
_entity.pdbx_description
1 polymer ?
#
loop_
_entity_poly.entity_id
_entity_poly.type
_entity_poly.pdbx_seq_one_letter_code
_entity_poly.pdbx_strand_id
1 'polypeptide(L)'
;REQVESKKYPGMLVLFASGREMQRFLEHVTDLRLLLLVQGDQPRYRLVETHRKRIDNGERSVLVGLQSFAEGLDLKGDYLTQVHIHKIAFPPIDSPVVITEGEWLKSLNRYPFEVQSLPAASFNLIQQVGRLIRSHGCWGEVVIYD
;
A
#
# COMPACT_ATOMS: atom_id res chain seq x y z
N ARG A 1 2.94 15.18 4.93
CA ARG A 1 2.94 16.15 6.04
C ARG A 1 1.58 16.83 6.16
N GLU A 2 1.16 17.60 5.16
CA GLU A 2 -0.16 18.26 5.11
C GLU A 2 -1.34 17.35 5.44
N GLN A 3 -1.37 16.13 4.89
CA GLN A 3 -2.45 15.17 5.15
C GLN A 3 -2.53 14.77 6.63
N VAL A 4 -1.39 14.55 7.28
CA VAL A 4 -1.34 14.28 8.71
C VAL A 4 -1.84 15.49 9.47
N GLU A 5 -1.35 16.69 9.16
CA GLU A 5 -1.71 17.96 9.81
C GLU A 5 -3.19 18.34 9.68
N SER A 6 -3.82 18.02 8.54
CA SER A 6 -5.22 18.33 8.24
C SER A 6 -6.23 17.74 9.24
N LYS A 7 -5.83 16.70 9.99
CA LYS A 7 -6.69 15.92 10.91
C LYS A 7 -7.95 15.32 10.26
N LYS A 8 -8.04 15.33 8.93
CA LYS A 8 -9.21 14.82 8.20
C LYS A 8 -9.29 13.29 8.24
N TYR A 9 -8.16 12.59 8.21
CA TYR A 9 -8.11 11.13 8.10
C TYR A 9 -7.52 10.48 9.37
N PRO A 10 -8.31 9.74 10.17
CA PRO A 10 -7.83 9.09 11.39
C PRO A 10 -6.83 7.95 11.12
N GLY A 11 -7.19 7.02 10.21
CA GLY A 11 -6.36 5.89 9.81
C GLY A 11 -5.82 6.02 8.39
N MET A 12 -4.49 5.98 8.25
CA MET A 12 -3.80 6.04 6.96
C MET A 12 -2.97 4.78 6.72
N LEU A 13 -2.84 4.39 5.46
CA LEU A 13 -1.96 3.32 4.98
C LEU A 13 -1.08 3.85 3.85
N VAL A 14 0.24 3.65 3.95
CA VAL A 14 1.21 4.03 2.92
C VAL A 14 1.89 2.78 2.38
N LEU A 15 1.78 2.56 1.07
CA LEU A 15 2.27 1.37 0.37
C LEU A 15 3.38 1.72 -0.61
N PHE A 16 4.47 0.97 -0.52
CA PHE A 16 5.64 1.06 -1.39
C PHE A 16 5.81 -0.20 -2.23
N ALA A 17 6.29 -0.04 -3.46
CA ALA A 17 6.62 -1.16 -4.33
C ALA A 17 7.91 -1.86 -3.88
N SER A 18 8.85 -1.14 -3.24
CA SER A 18 10.12 -1.70 -2.77
C SER A 18 10.52 -1.20 -1.38
N GLY A 19 11.27 -2.04 -0.65
CA GLY A 19 11.83 -1.67 0.65
C GLY A 19 12.77 -0.47 0.56
N ARG A 20 13.51 -0.34 -0.54
CA ARG A 20 14.41 0.80 -0.78
C ARG A 20 13.65 2.13 -0.84
N GLU A 21 12.53 2.17 -1.57
CA GLU A 21 11.69 3.38 -1.64
C GLU A 21 11.04 3.69 -0.29
N MET A 22 10.58 2.66 0.43
CA MET A 22 10.04 2.82 1.78
C MET A 22 11.07 3.44 2.74
N GLN A 23 12.32 2.93 2.76
CA GLN A 23 13.36 3.49 3.62
C GLN A 23 13.70 4.94 3.26
N ARG A 24 13.83 5.24 1.96
CA ARG A 24 14.02 6.62 1.49
C ARG A 24 12.88 7.53 1.93
N PHE A 25 11.63 7.08 1.87
CA PHE A 25 10.51 7.86 2.38
C PHE A 25 10.65 8.14 3.88
N LEU A 26 10.98 7.12 4.69
CA LEU A 26 11.13 7.24 6.14
C LEU A 26 12.23 8.23 6.54
N GLU A 27 13.31 8.33 5.77
CA GLU A 27 14.38 9.33 5.96
C GLU A 27 13.88 10.77 5.81
N HIS A 28 12.81 11.00 5.03
CA HIS A 28 12.24 12.34 4.80
C HIS A 28 11.14 12.74 5.80
N VAL A 29 10.63 11.79 6.60
CA VAL A 29 9.52 11.99 7.55
C VAL A 29 9.89 11.62 8.98
N THR A 30 11.16 11.82 9.34
CA THR A 30 11.71 11.53 10.67
C THR A 30 10.96 12.25 11.80
N ASP A 31 10.46 13.46 11.53
CA ASP A 31 9.59 14.25 12.41
C ASP A 31 8.27 13.55 12.77
N LEU A 32 7.78 12.67 11.89
CA LEU A 32 6.52 11.94 12.08
C LEU A 32 6.72 10.53 12.65
N ARG A 33 7.95 10.12 12.95
CA ARG A 33 8.30 8.72 13.25
C ARG A 33 7.45 8.08 14.34
N LEU A 34 7.06 8.83 15.38
CA LEU A 34 6.20 8.34 16.47
C LEU A 34 4.79 7.95 16.01
N LEU A 35 4.28 8.60 14.96
CA LEU A 35 2.97 8.31 14.36
C LEU A 35 3.01 7.13 13.39
N LEU A 36 4.19 6.81 12.84
CA LEU A 36 4.37 5.77 11.84
C LEU A 36 4.56 4.39 12.48
N LEU A 37 3.73 3.44 12.04
CA LEU A 37 3.80 2.02 12.37
C LEU A 37 4.34 1.29 11.14
N VAL A 38 5.65 1.03 11.15
CA VAL A 38 6.38 0.57 9.95
C VAL A 38 6.51 -0.95 9.94
N GLN A 39 6.22 -1.56 8.80
CA GLN A 39 6.45 -2.98 8.55
C GLN A 39 7.94 -3.33 8.78
N GLY A 40 8.18 -4.33 9.62
CA GLY A 40 9.53 -4.75 10.01
C GLY A 40 9.92 -4.32 11.42
N ASP A 41 9.33 -3.24 11.97
CA ASP A 41 9.57 -2.82 13.35
C ASP A 41 8.99 -3.82 14.37
N GLN A 42 7.83 -4.38 14.05
CA GLN A 42 7.10 -5.34 14.88
C GLN A 42 6.37 -6.36 14.01
N PRO A 43 5.94 -7.51 14.57
CA PRO A 43 5.03 -8.41 13.89
C PRO A 43 3.78 -7.66 13.41
N ARG A 44 3.32 -7.97 12.19
CA ARG A 44 2.18 -7.29 11.54
C ARG A 44 0.95 -7.16 12.46
N TYR A 45 0.61 -8.22 13.21
CA TYR A 45 -0.54 -8.20 14.09
C TYR A 45 -0.42 -7.14 15.21
N ARG A 46 0.79 -6.87 15.73
CA ARG A 46 1.04 -5.84 16.75
C ARG A 46 0.94 -4.44 16.18
N LEU A 47 1.42 -4.23 14.94
CA LEU A 47 1.26 -2.96 14.24
C LEU A 47 -0.23 -2.64 14.05
N VAL A 48 -1.01 -3.61 13.59
CA VAL A 48 -2.47 -3.47 13.41
C VAL A 48 -3.19 -3.25 14.76
N GLU A 49 -2.81 -3.98 15.81
CA GLU A 49 -3.37 -3.79 17.15
C GLU A 49 -3.12 -2.37 17.68
N THR A 50 -1.88 -1.90 17.56
CA THR A 50 -1.48 -0.54 17.97
C THR A 50 -2.20 0.51 17.15
N HIS A 51 -2.37 0.27 15.85
CA HIS A 51 -3.09 1.17 14.95
C HIS A 51 -4.54 1.35 15.38
N ARG A 52 -5.26 0.25 15.66
CA ARG A 52 -6.65 0.30 16.14
C ARG A 52 -6.75 1.04 17.47
N LYS A 53 -5.90 0.71 18.45
CA LYS A 53 -5.87 1.38 19.76
C LYS A 53 -5.69 2.90 19.66
N ARG A 54 -4.80 3.36 18.79
CA ARG A 54 -4.60 4.81 18.56
C ARG A 54 -5.89 5.46 18.05
N ILE A 55 -6.53 4.86 17.05
CA ILE A 55 -7.75 5.38 16.45
C ILE A 55 -8.91 5.36 17.44
N ASP A 56 -9.05 4.30 18.23
CA ASP A 56 -10.06 4.20 19.30
C ASP A 56 -9.89 5.29 20.37
N ASN A 57 -8.65 5.72 20.63
CA ASN A 57 -8.33 6.82 21.54
C ASN A 57 -8.49 8.22 20.90
N GLY A 58 -8.98 8.30 19.65
CA GLY A 58 -9.08 9.56 18.91
C GLY A 58 -7.75 10.09 18.39
N GLU A 59 -6.69 9.29 18.43
CA GLU A 59 -5.39 9.61 17.87
C GLU A 59 -5.30 9.20 16.38
N ARG A 60 -4.41 9.86 15.65
CA ARG A 60 -4.11 9.47 14.26
C ARG A 60 -3.10 8.33 14.25
N SER A 61 -3.19 7.48 13.23
CA SER A 61 -2.23 6.39 13.07
C SER A 61 -1.96 6.10 11.60
N VAL A 62 -0.68 5.87 11.28
CA VAL A 62 -0.24 5.65 9.91
C VAL A 62 0.50 4.33 9.84
N LEU A 63 -0.05 3.37 9.10
CA LEU A 63 0.65 2.13 8.76
C LEU A 63 1.51 2.37 7.52
N VAL A 64 2.76 1.93 7.56
CA VAL A 64 3.70 2.05 6.45
C VAL A 64 4.23 0.68 6.12
N GLY A 65 4.13 0.25 4.86
CA GLY A 65 4.60 -1.06 4.46
C GLY A 65 4.80 -1.21 2.96
N LEU A 66 5.26 -2.39 2.57
CA LEU A 66 5.25 -2.83 1.19
C LEU A 66 3.81 -3.16 0.77
N GLN A 67 3.56 -3.27 -0.53
CA GLN A 67 2.23 -3.64 -1.00
C GLN A 67 1.71 -4.97 -0.42
N SER A 68 2.60 -5.94 -0.16
CA SER A 68 2.25 -7.20 0.52
C SER A 68 1.71 -6.99 1.94
N PHE A 69 1.97 -5.85 2.56
CA PHE A 69 1.40 -5.50 3.87
C PHE A 69 -0.13 -5.34 3.81
N ALA A 70 -0.66 -4.83 2.69
CA ALA A 70 -2.09 -4.64 2.49
C ALA A 70 -2.84 -5.97 2.26
N GLU A 71 -2.13 -7.05 1.92
CA GLU A 71 -2.74 -8.36 1.68
C GLU A 71 -3.34 -8.93 2.96
N GLY A 72 -4.65 -9.20 2.93
CA GLY A 72 -5.38 -9.72 4.08
C GLY A 72 -5.56 -8.72 5.22
N LEU A 73 -5.21 -7.44 5.02
CA LEU A 73 -5.51 -6.39 5.98
C LEU A 73 -7.04 -6.17 6.03
N ASP A 74 -7.61 -6.20 7.23
CA ASP A 74 -9.03 -5.93 7.49
C ASP A 74 -9.16 -4.74 8.44
N LEU A 75 -9.20 -3.55 7.85
CA LEU A 75 -9.46 -2.27 8.53
C LEU A 75 -10.73 -1.68 7.90
N LYS A 76 -11.70 -1.30 8.72
CA LYS A 76 -13.03 -0.82 8.28
C LYS A 76 -13.32 0.53 8.92
N GLY A 77 -14.04 1.39 8.21
CA GLY A 77 -14.41 2.72 8.71
C GLY A 77 -13.17 3.54 9.05
N ASP A 78 -13.16 4.17 10.22
CA ASP A 78 -12.12 5.11 10.64
C ASP A 78 -10.72 4.46 10.76
N TYR A 79 -10.65 3.12 10.85
CA TYR A 79 -9.38 2.40 10.82
C TYR A 79 -8.65 2.50 9.48
N LEU A 80 -9.32 2.82 8.39
CA LEU A 80 -8.66 3.08 7.11
C LEU A 80 -9.50 4.03 6.27
N THR A 81 -9.07 5.29 6.23
CA THR A 81 -9.76 6.38 5.52
C THR A 81 -8.88 7.03 4.46
N GLN A 82 -7.58 6.70 4.43
CA GLN A 82 -6.69 7.14 3.37
C GLN A 82 -5.67 6.05 3.00
N VAL A 83 -5.53 5.77 1.70
CA VAL A 83 -4.50 4.87 1.18
C VAL A 83 -3.59 5.65 0.24
N HIS A 84 -2.29 5.61 0.51
CA HIS A 84 -1.25 6.21 -0.31
C HIS A 84 -0.49 5.10 -1.03
N ILE A 85 -0.46 5.16 -2.35
CA ILE A 85 0.24 4.20 -3.21
C ILE A 85 1.37 4.96 -3.90
N HIS A 86 2.61 4.71 -3.47
CA HIS A 86 3.77 5.42 -4.00
C HIS A 86 3.94 5.22 -5.51
N LYS A 87 3.65 4.01 -6.00
CA LYS A 87 3.82 3.61 -7.39
C LYS A 87 2.95 2.39 -7.67
N ILE A 88 2.44 2.26 -8.89
CA ILE A 88 1.75 1.03 -9.33
C ILE A 88 2.80 -0.10 -9.38
N ALA A 89 2.50 -1.23 -8.74
CA ALA A 89 3.40 -2.37 -8.84
C ALA A 89 3.15 -3.15 -10.11
N PHE A 90 4.05 -2.93 -11.06
CA PHE A 90 4.28 -3.87 -12.12
C PHE A 90 5.08 -5.07 -11.62
N PRO A 91 4.93 -6.25 -12.25
CA PRO A 91 5.78 -7.39 -11.97
C PRO A 91 7.27 -7.04 -12.15
N PRO A 92 8.16 -7.57 -11.30
CA PRO A 92 9.60 -7.34 -11.42
C PRO A 92 10.10 -7.87 -12.76
N ILE A 93 10.70 -6.98 -13.56
CA ILE A 93 11.19 -7.26 -14.92
C ILE A 93 12.38 -8.24 -14.89
N ASP A 94 13.10 -8.29 -13.78
CA ASP A 94 14.23 -9.18 -13.51
C ASP A 94 13.81 -10.56 -12.98
N SER A 95 12.52 -10.81 -12.76
CA SER A 95 12.03 -12.13 -12.36
C SER A 95 12.22 -13.14 -13.49
N PRO A 96 12.91 -14.28 -13.26
CA PRO A 96 13.09 -15.31 -14.27
C PRO A 96 11.76 -15.84 -14.83
N VAL A 97 10.73 -15.91 -13.97
CA VAL A 97 9.38 -16.32 -14.35
C VAL A 97 8.76 -15.30 -15.31
N VAL A 98 8.88 -14.01 -14.99
CA VAL A 98 8.32 -12.93 -15.83
C VAL A 98 9.02 -12.88 -17.19
N ILE A 99 10.34 -13.04 -17.21
CA ILE A 99 11.15 -13.07 -18.44
C ILE A 99 10.74 -14.25 -19.32
N THR A 100 10.71 -15.46 -18.75
CA THR A 100 10.38 -16.69 -19.50
C THR A 100 8.97 -16.63 -20.08
N GLU A 101 7.99 -16.18 -19.28
CA GLU A 101 6.62 -15.98 -19.77
C GLU A 101 6.56 -14.91 -20.86
N GLY A 102 7.31 -13.82 -20.71
CA GLY A 102 7.40 -12.76 -21.72
C GLY A 102 8.01 -13.23 -23.04
N GLU A 103 9.04 -14.06 -23.01
CA GLU A 103 9.62 -14.68 -24.22
C GLU A 103 8.63 -15.62 -24.90
N TRP A 104 7.92 -16.43 -24.12
CA TRP A 104 6.86 -17.29 -24.64
C TRP A 104 5.74 -16.47 -25.30
N LEU A 105 5.27 -15.40 -24.66
CA LEU A 105 4.26 -14.50 -25.24
C LEU A 105 4.72 -13.83 -26.53
N LYS A 106 5.99 -13.43 -26.61
CA LYS A 106 6.59 -12.89 -27.85
C LYS A 106 6.62 -13.93 -28.96
N SER A 107 6.91 -15.20 -28.65
CA SER A 107 6.87 -16.28 -29.66
C SER A 107 5.46 -16.52 -30.23
N LEU A 108 4.42 -16.14 -29.48
CA LEU A 108 3.03 -16.11 -29.92
C LEU A 108 2.62 -14.80 -30.60
N ASN A 109 3.57 -13.93 -30.95
CA ASN A 109 3.34 -12.60 -31.53
C ASN A 109 2.44 -11.70 -30.66
N ARG A 110 2.54 -11.82 -29.33
CA ARG A 110 1.82 -10.99 -28.35
C ARG A 110 2.77 -10.02 -27.65
N TYR A 111 2.23 -8.92 -27.15
CA TYR A 111 2.99 -7.93 -26.40
C TYR A 111 2.96 -8.21 -24.89
N PRO A 112 4.09 -8.62 -24.25
CA PRO A 112 4.07 -9.06 -22.85
C PRO A 112 3.54 -8.04 -21.87
N PHE A 113 3.84 -6.75 -22.06
CA PHE A 113 3.35 -5.70 -21.18
C PHE A 113 1.82 -5.65 -21.13
N GLU A 114 1.15 -5.68 -22.28
CA GLU A 114 -0.33 -5.61 -22.35
C GLU A 114 -1.02 -6.86 -21.79
N VAL A 115 -0.35 -8.01 -21.91
CA VAL A 115 -0.94 -9.31 -21.62
C VAL A 115 -0.64 -9.80 -20.21
N GLN A 116 0.51 -9.43 -19.67
CA GLN A 116 1.06 -9.94 -18.42
C GLN A 116 1.22 -8.82 -17.39
N SER A 117 2.00 -7.79 -17.71
CA SER A 117 2.36 -6.75 -16.74
C SER A 117 1.18 -5.83 -16.38
N LEU A 118 0.45 -5.34 -17.37
CA LEU A 118 -0.66 -4.41 -17.19
C LEU A 118 -1.85 -5.08 -16.46
N PRO A 119 -2.29 -6.31 -16.81
CA PRO A 119 -3.34 -6.99 -16.07
C PRO A 119 -2.95 -7.29 -14.62
N ALA A 120 -1.71 -7.71 -14.38
CA ALA A 120 -1.21 -7.96 -13.02
C ALA A 120 -1.20 -6.68 -12.17
N ALA A 121 -0.70 -5.58 -12.73
CA ALA A 121 -0.70 -4.27 -12.08
C ALA A 121 -2.12 -3.77 -11.77
N SER A 122 -3.05 -3.90 -12.73
CA SER A 122 -4.46 -3.56 -12.55
C SER A 122 -5.12 -4.37 -11.43
N PHE A 123 -4.90 -5.68 -11.41
CA PHE A 123 -5.42 -6.55 -10.36
C PHE A 123 -4.92 -6.16 -8.98
N ASN A 124 -3.61 -5.91 -8.84
CA ASN A 124 -3.01 -5.47 -7.58
C ASN A 124 -3.58 -4.13 -7.12
N LEU A 125 -3.76 -3.18 -8.05
CA LEU A 125 -4.32 -1.87 -7.73
C LEU A 125 -5.78 -1.99 -7.25
N ILE A 126 -6.60 -2.79 -7.93
CA ILE A 126 -7.98 -3.08 -7.50
C ILE A 126 -7.99 -3.67 -6.09
N GLN A 127 -7.07 -4.60 -5.79
CA GLN A 127 -6.97 -5.20 -4.45
C GLN A 127 -6.59 -4.19 -3.36
N GLN A 128 -5.68 -3.26 -3.67
CA GLN A 128 -5.24 -2.20 -2.75
C GLN A 128 -6.36 -1.19 -2.50
N VAL A 129 -7.02 -0.71 -3.55
CA VAL A 129 -8.15 0.21 -3.47
C VAL A 129 -9.33 -0.44 -2.73
N GLY A 130 -9.61 -1.71 -2.99
CA GLY A 130 -10.67 -2.48 -2.34
C GLY A 130 -10.47 -2.69 -0.84
N ARG A 131 -9.30 -2.34 -0.28
CA ARG A 131 -9.09 -2.30 1.18
C ARG A 131 -9.77 -1.09 1.83
N LEU A 132 -9.93 0.02 1.10
CA LEU A 132 -10.55 1.23 1.63
C LEU A 132 -12.08 1.05 1.77
N ILE A 133 -12.74 0.48 0.76
CA ILE A 133 -14.20 0.34 0.74
C ILE A 133 -14.59 -1.10 1.05
N ARG A 134 -14.79 -1.41 2.35
CA ARG A 134 -15.12 -2.76 2.85
C ARG A 134 -16.53 -2.91 3.41
N SER A 135 -17.24 -1.82 3.63
CA SER A 135 -18.62 -1.78 4.14
C SER A 135 -19.30 -0.46 3.76
N HIS A 136 -20.63 -0.38 3.91
CA HIS A 136 -21.41 0.82 3.59
C HIS A 136 -20.97 2.10 4.34
N GLY A 137 -20.35 1.96 5.50
CA GLY A 137 -19.86 3.08 6.29
C GLY A 137 -18.40 3.46 6.00
N CYS A 138 -17.72 2.75 5.10
CA CYS A 138 -16.35 3.11 4.72
C CYS A 138 -16.37 4.34 3.82
N TRP A 139 -15.46 5.26 4.08
CA TRP A 139 -15.26 6.49 3.33
C TRP A 139 -13.77 6.79 3.28
N GLY A 140 -13.33 7.58 2.32
CA GLY A 140 -11.94 7.97 2.26
C GLY A 140 -11.42 8.28 0.87
N GLU A 141 -10.11 8.35 0.75
CA GLU A 141 -9.41 8.66 -0.49
C GLU A 141 -8.26 7.68 -0.76
N VAL A 142 -8.04 7.39 -2.04
CA VAL A 142 -6.83 6.72 -2.50
C VAL A 142 -6.00 7.72 -3.30
N VAL A 143 -4.75 7.92 -2.89
CA VAL A 143 -3.81 8.82 -3.56
C VAL A 143 -2.70 7.99 -4.20
N ILE A 144 -2.55 8.09 -5.51
CA ILE A 144 -1.54 7.39 -6.30
C ILE A 144 -0.54 8.43 -6.80
N TYR A 145 0.76 8.18 -6.58
CA TYR A 145 1.85 9.14 -6.86
C TYR A 145 2.71 8.75 -8.06
N ASP A 146 2.29 7.73 -8.82
CA ASP A 146 3.02 7.19 -9.98
C ASP A 146 3.20 8.23 -11.10
#